data_AF-A0A0D0NGG8-F1
#
_entry.id   AF-A0A0D0NGG8-F1
#
_cell.length_a   1.000
_cell.length_b   1.000
_cell.length_c   1.000
_cell.angle_alpha   90.00
_cell.angle_beta   90.00
_cell.angle_gamma   90.00
#
_symmetry.space_group_name_H-M   'P 1'
#
loop_
_entity.id
_entity.type
_entity.pdbx_description
1 polymer ?
#
loop_
_entity_poly.entity_id
_entity_poly.type
_entity_poly.pdbx_seq_one_letter_code
_entity_poly.pdbx_strand_id
1 'polypeptide(L)'
;MSDVECLRRLLVEPLAYLHPQRLVVPPDFEGEEARRRLNDMLRDGLALPLALPSTALGGVAKQWVRQWRQLPCVALLMGAYRLWPALARGAAWRCLPASVRRFAGCRLGARGGLPVAGLPVSIEQVEAAGLNALWGWHRQVPPWLLECLALQFSEPVVGLHRQWPVPEPDPTLFFLAVQHARLDPIHR
;
A
#
# COMPACT_ATOMS: atom_id res chain seq x y z
N MET A 1 -5.38 15.43 -13.58
CA MET A 1 -6.14 15.45 -12.32
C MET A 1 -5.36 16.23 -11.29
N SER A 2 -6.03 17.15 -10.58
CA SER A 2 -5.39 17.92 -9.50
C SER A 2 -5.26 17.07 -8.22
N ASP A 3 -4.38 17.47 -7.29
CA ASP A 3 -4.24 16.78 -5.99
C ASP A 3 -5.57 16.74 -5.22
N VAL A 4 -6.32 17.84 -5.29
CA VAL A 4 -7.62 18.01 -4.64
C VAL A 4 -8.65 17.04 -5.23
N GLU A 5 -8.64 16.83 -6.54
CA GLU A 5 -9.57 15.92 -7.21
C GLU A 5 -9.29 14.46 -6.85
N CYS A 6 -8.00 14.06 -6.87
CA CYS A 6 -7.59 12.73 -6.41
C CYS A 6 -7.96 12.50 -4.93
N LEU A 7 -7.78 13.52 -4.09
CA LEU A 7 -8.13 13.45 -2.67
C LEU A 7 -9.64 13.32 -2.46
N ARG A 8 -10.44 14.08 -3.20
CA ARG A 8 -11.90 13.99 -3.14
C ARG A 8 -12.38 12.60 -3.53
N ARG A 9 -11.81 12.01 -4.58
CA ARG A 9 -12.16 10.65 -5.01
C ARG A 9 -11.79 9.61 -3.96
N LEU A 10 -10.64 9.73 -3.31
CA LEU A 10 -10.24 8.84 -2.20
C LEU A 10 -11.26 8.88 -1.06
N LEU A 11 -11.76 10.05 -0.68
CA LEU A 11 -12.73 10.17 0.41
C LEU A 11 -14.14 9.68 0.04
N VAL A 12 -14.55 9.84 -1.23
CA VAL A 12 -15.89 9.49 -1.69
C VAL A 12 -16.01 8.06 -2.22
N GLU A 13 -14.90 7.42 -2.63
CA GLU A 13 -14.89 6.09 -3.24
C GLU A 13 -14.03 5.08 -2.45
N PRO A 14 -14.27 4.80 -1.15
CA PRO A 14 -13.51 3.81 -0.39
C PRO A 14 -13.51 2.41 -1.00
N LEU A 15 -14.62 2.01 -1.65
CA LEU A 15 -14.73 0.71 -2.32
C LEU A 15 -13.71 0.55 -3.46
N ALA A 16 -13.20 1.65 -4.01
CA ALA A 16 -12.26 1.61 -5.12
C ALA A 16 -10.81 1.26 -4.74
N TYR A 17 -10.50 1.24 -3.44
CA TYR A 17 -9.18 0.87 -2.94
C TYR A 17 -9.21 -0.10 -1.77
N LEU A 18 -10.40 -0.39 -1.21
CA LEU A 18 -10.56 -1.39 -0.17
C LEU A 18 -10.07 -2.76 -0.66
N HIS A 19 -9.26 -3.44 0.14
CA HIS A 19 -8.78 -4.76 -0.21
C HIS A 19 -9.96 -5.76 -0.35
N PRO A 20 -10.00 -6.61 -1.40
CA PRO A 20 -11.15 -7.48 -1.66
C PRO A 20 -11.42 -8.52 -0.55
N GLN A 21 -10.40 -8.89 0.24
CA GLN A 21 -10.60 -9.76 1.41
C GLN A 21 -11.29 -9.05 2.60
N ARG A 22 -11.38 -7.71 2.59
CA ARG A 22 -12.04 -6.94 3.66
C ARG A 22 -13.54 -6.81 3.42
N LEU A 23 -13.96 -6.78 2.15
CA LEU A 23 -15.35 -6.73 1.76
C LEU A 23 -15.52 -7.39 0.39
N VAL A 24 -16.27 -8.49 0.36
CA VAL A 24 -16.71 -9.12 -0.88
C VAL A 24 -18.04 -8.49 -1.26
N VAL A 25 -18.07 -7.77 -2.39
CA VAL A 25 -19.31 -7.23 -2.95
C VAL A 25 -19.99 -8.34 -3.74
N PRO A 26 -21.24 -8.72 -3.41
CA PRO A 26 -21.96 -9.71 -4.22
C PRO A 26 -22.22 -9.14 -5.63
N PRO A 27 -22.25 -9.98 -6.68
CA PRO A 27 -22.42 -9.53 -8.06
C PRO A 27 -23.65 -8.64 -8.29
N ASP A 28 -24.73 -8.88 -7.53
CA ASP A 28 -25.98 -8.12 -7.59
C ASP A 28 -25.83 -6.66 -7.13
N PHE A 29 -24.73 -6.31 -6.46
CA PHE A 29 -24.41 -4.96 -5.97
C PHE A 29 -23.39 -4.21 -6.82
N GLU A 30 -23.08 -4.69 -8.03
CA GLU A 30 -22.13 -4.04 -8.94
C GLU A 30 -22.71 -2.83 -9.71
N GLY A 31 -24.02 -2.60 -9.63
CA GLY A 31 -24.66 -1.43 -10.23
C GLY A 31 -24.18 -0.10 -9.62
N GLU A 32 -24.13 0.98 -10.41
CA GLU A 32 -23.59 2.27 -9.98
C GLU A 32 -24.27 2.85 -8.73
N GLU A 33 -25.59 2.66 -8.59
CA GLU A 33 -26.33 3.12 -7.42
C GLU A 33 -26.00 2.30 -6.17
N ALA A 34 -25.95 0.96 -6.29
CA ALA A 34 -25.54 0.07 -5.21
C ALA A 34 -24.12 0.39 -4.74
N ARG A 35 -23.18 0.58 -5.68
CA ARG A 35 -21.80 0.98 -5.39
C ARG A 35 -21.72 2.35 -4.71
N ARG A 36 -22.53 3.33 -5.12
CA ARG A 36 -22.61 4.63 -4.43
C ARG A 36 -23.07 4.48 -2.98
N ARG A 37 -24.14 3.70 -2.74
CA ARG A 37 -24.63 3.42 -1.39
C ARG A 37 -23.60 2.70 -0.53
N LEU A 38 -22.91 1.70 -1.08
CA LEU A 38 -21.83 1.00 -0.37
C LEU A 38 -20.67 1.94 -0.01
N ASN A 39 -20.29 2.85 -0.90
CA ASN A 39 -19.27 3.86 -0.61
C ASN A 39 -19.70 4.81 0.52
N ASP A 40 -20.97 5.25 0.54
CA ASP A 40 -21.49 6.08 1.62
C ASP A 40 -21.49 5.32 2.96
N MET A 41 -21.97 4.07 2.97
CA MET A 41 -21.96 3.21 4.18
C MET A 41 -20.54 2.98 4.69
N LEU A 42 -19.58 2.73 3.80
CA LEU A 42 -18.17 2.57 4.15
C LEU A 42 -17.58 3.85 4.71
N ARG A 43 -17.88 5.01 4.10
CA ARG A 43 -17.40 6.31 4.58
C ARG A 43 -17.85 6.57 6.02
N ASP A 44 -19.12 6.29 6.31
CA ASP A 44 -19.69 6.46 7.64
C ASP A 44 -19.13 5.45 8.64
N GLY A 45 -19.06 4.17 8.27
CA GLY A 45 -18.55 3.10 9.13
C GLY A 45 -17.04 3.16 9.42
N LEU A 46 -16.26 3.74 8.51
CA LEU A 46 -14.82 3.95 8.67
C LEU A 46 -14.47 5.33 9.28
N ALA A 47 -15.49 6.13 9.63
CA ALA A 47 -15.33 7.49 10.14
C ALA A 47 -14.41 8.37 9.27
N LEU A 48 -14.48 8.21 7.94
CA LEU A 48 -13.65 9.00 7.03
C LEU A 48 -14.06 10.49 7.08
N PRO A 49 -13.12 11.42 6.83
CA PRO A 49 -13.43 12.85 6.82
C PRO A 49 -14.58 13.20 5.86
N LEU A 50 -15.63 13.82 6.40
CA LEU A 50 -16.81 14.29 5.65
C LEU A 50 -16.48 15.43 4.68
N ALA A 51 -15.43 16.19 4.97
CA ALA A 51 -14.93 17.28 4.14
C ALA A 51 -13.43 17.12 3.91
N LEU A 52 -12.95 17.68 2.79
CA LEU A 52 -11.52 17.82 2.52
C LEU A 52 -10.85 18.52 3.72
N PRO A 53 -9.88 17.88 4.39
CA PRO A 53 -9.18 18.51 5.49
C PRO A 53 -8.52 19.81 5.02
N SER A 54 -8.69 20.90 5.78
CA SER A 54 -8.09 22.20 5.47
C SER A 54 -6.56 22.20 5.54
N THR A 55 -5.97 21.13 6.10
CA THR A 55 -4.51 20.93 6.17
C THR A 55 -3.92 20.74 4.78
N ALA A 56 -3.00 21.64 4.41
CA ALA A 56 -2.24 21.49 3.17
C ALA A 56 -1.44 20.18 3.19
N LEU A 57 -1.65 19.32 2.19
CA LEU A 57 -0.84 18.12 2.03
C LEU A 57 0.61 18.47 1.68
N GLY A 58 1.56 17.88 2.41
CA GLY A 58 2.97 17.90 2.04
C GLY A 58 3.25 17.20 0.70
N GLY A 59 4.44 17.41 0.13
CA GLY A 59 4.80 16.86 -1.19
C GLY A 59 4.67 15.33 -1.29
N VAL A 60 5.09 14.61 -0.24
CA VAL A 60 4.96 13.14 -0.18
C VAL A 60 3.49 12.71 -0.15
N ALA A 61 2.67 13.34 0.69
CA ALA A 61 1.24 13.02 0.78
C ALA A 61 0.51 13.31 -0.55
N LYS A 62 0.86 14.38 -1.26
CA LYS A 62 0.36 14.65 -2.61
C LYS A 62 0.75 13.54 -3.59
N GLN A 63 2.00 13.08 -3.55
CA GLN A 63 2.45 11.99 -4.41
C GLN A 63 1.72 10.67 -4.11
N TRP A 64 1.46 10.37 -2.83
CA TRP A 64 0.66 9.22 -2.42
C TRP A 64 -0.76 9.28 -2.98
N VAL A 65 -1.43 10.42 -2.81
CA VAL A 65 -2.80 10.63 -3.30
C VAL A 65 -2.88 10.49 -4.83
N ARG A 66 -1.87 10.98 -5.57
CA ARG A 66 -1.79 10.78 -7.04
C ARG A 66 -1.63 9.32 -7.44
N GLN A 67 -0.92 8.54 -6.63
CA GLN A 67 -0.60 7.13 -6.89
C GLN A 67 -1.40 6.19 -6.01
N TRP A 68 -2.55 6.62 -5.49
CA TRP A 68 -3.21 5.97 -4.36
C TRP A 68 -3.46 4.48 -4.59
N ARG A 69 -4.05 4.14 -5.75
CA ARG A 69 -4.34 2.76 -6.16
C ARG A 69 -3.10 1.92 -6.47
N GLN A 70 -1.95 2.56 -6.69
CA GLN A 70 -0.68 1.88 -6.94
C GLN A 70 0.11 1.64 -5.65
N LEU A 71 -0.27 2.25 -4.52
CA LEU A 71 0.47 2.11 -3.25
C LEU A 71 0.63 0.65 -2.78
N PRO A 72 -0.32 -0.27 -2.96
CA PRO A 72 -0.11 -1.69 -2.65
C PRO A 72 0.98 -2.34 -3.52
N CYS A 73 1.04 -1.99 -4.81
CA CYS A 73 2.10 -2.43 -5.70
C CYS A 73 3.46 -1.84 -5.29
N VAL A 74 3.51 -0.54 -4.99
CA VAL A 74 4.70 0.15 -4.48
C VAL A 74 5.17 -0.50 -3.18
N ALA A 75 4.26 -0.76 -2.23
CA ALA A 75 4.56 -1.47 -1.00
C ALA A 75 5.16 -2.86 -1.28
N LEU A 76 4.54 -3.65 -2.17
CA LEU A 76 5.05 -4.98 -2.53
C LEU A 76 6.50 -4.91 -3.07
N LEU A 77 6.80 -3.93 -3.93
CA LEU A 77 8.15 -3.72 -4.47
C LEU A 77 9.15 -3.34 -3.36
N MET A 78 8.80 -2.39 -2.51
CA MET A 78 9.63 -1.96 -1.39
C MET A 78 9.87 -3.10 -0.40
N GLY A 79 8.83 -3.85 -0.06
CA GLY A 79 8.88 -5.00 0.83
C GLY A 79 9.77 -6.12 0.26
N ALA A 80 9.63 -6.42 -1.02
CA ALA A 80 10.44 -7.45 -1.69
C ALA A 80 11.92 -7.06 -1.73
N TYR A 81 12.22 -5.77 -1.96
CA TYR A 81 13.59 -5.26 -1.91
C TYR A 81 14.20 -5.40 -0.50
N ARG A 82 13.44 -5.03 0.54
CA ARG A 82 13.89 -5.11 1.94
C ARG A 82 14.09 -6.55 2.41
N LEU A 83 13.18 -7.45 2.02
CA LEU A 83 13.22 -8.86 2.41
C LEU A 83 14.02 -9.76 1.46
N TRP A 84 14.66 -9.17 0.44
CA TRP A 84 15.43 -9.93 -0.55
C TRP A 84 16.38 -10.97 0.05
N PRO A 85 17.17 -10.69 1.11
CA PRO A 85 18.07 -11.69 1.67
C PRO A 85 17.35 -12.93 2.21
N ALA A 86 16.18 -12.76 2.82
CA ALA A 86 15.37 -13.86 3.33
C ALA A 86 14.65 -14.61 2.19
N LEU A 87 14.13 -13.87 1.20
CA LEU A 87 13.50 -14.43 0.00
C LEU A 87 14.48 -15.28 -0.84
N ALA A 88 15.73 -14.84 -0.95
CA ALA A 88 16.77 -15.56 -1.67
C ALA A 88 17.16 -16.87 -0.97
N ARG A 89 17.29 -16.87 0.37
CA ARG A 89 17.63 -18.07 1.15
C ARG A 89 16.53 -19.12 1.15
N GLY A 90 15.26 -18.73 1.16
CA GLY A 90 14.13 -19.65 1.27
C GLY A 90 13.51 -20.11 -0.05
N ALA A 91 14.11 -19.80 -1.21
CA ALA A 91 13.55 -20.01 -2.56
C ALA A 91 12.16 -19.37 -2.83
N ALA A 92 11.53 -18.74 -1.82
CA ALA A 92 10.28 -17.99 -1.90
C ALA A 92 10.33 -16.85 -2.92
N TRP A 93 11.53 -16.42 -3.31
CA TRP A 93 11.77 -15.56 -4.46
C TRP A 93 11.00 -15.98 -5.72
N ARG A 94 10.88 -17.28 -5.99
CA ARG A 94 10.23 -17.80 -7.21
C ARG A 94 8.71 -17.58 -7.20
N CYS A 95 8.11 -17.42 -6.02
CA CYS A 95 6.68 -17.18 -5.86
C CYS A 95 6.28 -15.72 -6.14
N LEU A 96 7.24 -14.79 -6.20
CA LEU A 96 6.95 -13.39 -6.51
C LEU A 96 6.73 -13.18 -8.01
N PRO A 97 5.86 -12.23 -8.42
CA PRO A 97 5.71 -11.85 -9.83
C PRO A 97 7.03 -11.42 -10.47
N ALA A 98 7.19 -11.66 -11.78
CA ALA A 98 8.44 -11.38 -12.50
C ALA A 98 8.89 -9.91 -12.40
N SER A 99 7.95 -8.97 -12.49
CA SER A 99 8.20 -7.53 -12.32
C SER A 99 8.79 -7.21 -10.93
N VAL A 100 8.21 -7.79 -9.87
CA VAL A 100 8.68 -7.63 -8.48
C VAL A 100 10.07 -8.21 -8.29
N ARG A 101 10.33 -9.40 -8.85
CA ARG A 101 11.66 -10.02 -8.81
C ARG A 101 12.71 -9.14 -9.48
N ARG A 102 12.39 -8.57 -10.65
CA ARG A 102 13.32 -7.68 -11.35
C ARG A 102 13.71 -6.48 -10.48
N PHE A 103 12.71 -5.82 -9.89
CA PHE A 103 12.93 -4.67 -9.02
C PHE A 103 13.74 -5.03 -7.77
N ALA A 104 13.33 -6.05 -7.03
CA ALA A 104 13.99 -6.43 -5.78
C ALA A 104 15.42 -6.95 -6.01
N GLY A 105 15.73 -7.43 -7.23
CA GLY A 105 17.07 -7.84 -7.66
C GLY A 105 18.02 -6.66 -7.89
N CYS A 106 17.52 -5.44 -8.11
CA CYS A 106 18.34 -4.25 -8.25
C CYS A 106 19.15 -3.98 -6.97
N ARG A 107 20.36 -3.45 -7.14
CA ARG A 107 21.20 -2.97 -6.02
C ARG A 107 20.97 -1.47 -5.86
N LEU A 108 20.05 -1.08 -4.98
CA LEU A 108 19.67 0.31 -4.75
C LEU A 108 20.37 0.92 -3.51
N GLY A 109 21.17 0.13 -2.78
CA GLY A 109 21.85 0.54 -1.56
C GLY A 109 21.84 -0.55 -0.49
N ALA A 110 22.10 -0.16 0.76
CA ALA A 110 21.98 -1.06 1.90
C ALA A 110 20.53 -1.55 2.06
N ARG A 111 20.36 -2.85 2.31
CA ARG A 111 19.04 -3.43 2.59
C ARG A 111 18.88 -3.51 4.10
N GLY A 112 17.91 -2.77 4.65
CA GLY A 112 17.54 -2.87 6.05
C GLY A 112 17.00 -4.27 6.33
N GLY A 113 17.72 -5.06 7.11
CA GLY A 113 17.27 -6.39 7.53
C GLY A 113 16.08 -6.26 8.48
N LEU A 114 14.96 -6.89 8.13
CA LEU A 114 13.86 -7.10 9.07
C LEU A 114 14.05 -8.46 9.75
N PRO A 115 13.77 -8.56 11.06
CA PRO A 115 13.73 -9.85 11.73
C PRO A 115 12.49 -10.61 11.25
N VAL A 116 12.66 -11.41 10.19
CA VAL A 116 11.60 -12.32 9.73
C VAL A 116 11.69 -13.60 10.54
N ALA A 117 10.67 -13.88 11.34
CA ALA A 117 10.50 -15.18 11.98
C ALA A 117 9.97 -16.17 10.94
N GLY A 118 10.69 -17.29 10.77
CA GLY A 118 10.28 -18.39 9.90
C GLY A 118 10.68 -18.23 8.43
N LEU A 119 11.11 -19.35 7.84
CA LEU A 119 11.25 -19.54 6.40
C LEU A 119 10.28 -20.66 5.97
N PRO A 120 9.68 -20.59 4.77
CA PRO A 120 9.85 -19.55 3.75
C PRO A 120 9.10 -18.25 4.09
N VAL A 121 9.56 -17.12 3.51
CA VAL A 121 8.88 -15.83 3.62
C VAL A 121 7.59 -15.86 2.80
N SER A 122 6.46 -15.54 3.45
CA SER A 122 5.14 -15.46 2.81
C SER A 122 4.94 -14.16 2.03
N ILE A 123 3.96 -14.10 1.13
CA ILE A 123 3.63 -12.87 0.39
C ILE A 123 3.11 -11.79 1.33
N GLU A 124 2.37 -12.17 2.36
CA GLU A 124 1.83 -11.29 3.39
C GLU A 124 2.95 -10.60 4.18
N GLN A 125 4.03 -11.33 4.48
CA GLN A 125 5.24 -10.77 5.09
C GLN A 125 5.93 -9.75 4.18
N VAL A 126 5.93 -9.97 2.86
CA VAL A 126 6.48 -9.01 1.89
C VAL A 126 5.62 -7.76 1.84
N GLU A 127 4.29 -7.90 1.75
CA GLU A 127 3.37 -6.76 1.76
C GLU A 127 3.45 -5.98 3.08
N ALA A 128 3.57 -6.66 4.22
CA ALA A 128 3.71 -6.03 5.54
C ALA A 128 5.03 -5.26 5.68
N ALA A 129 6.14 -5.78 5.14
CA ALA A 129 7.41 -5.03 5.06
C ALA A 129 7.24 -3.75 4.21
N GLY A 130 6.48 -3.84 3.12
CA GLY A 130 6.15 -2.73 2.25
C GLY A 130 5.28 -1.67 2.91
N LEU A 131 4.20 -2.10 3.57
CA LEU A 131 3.30 -1.23 4.33
C LEU A 131 4.05 -0.51 5.45
N ASN A 132 4.92 -1.21 6.18
CA ASN A 132 5.81 -0.59 7.16
C ASN A 132 6.74 0.45 6.55
N ALA A 133 7.32 0.16 5.39
CA ALA A 133 8.15 1.13 4.69
C ALA A 133 7.36 2.40 4.38
N LEU A 134 6.14 2.29 3.84
CA LEU A 134 5.25 3.44 3.64
C LEU A 134 4.89 4.16 4.95
N TRP A 135 4.65 3.44 6.04
CA TRP A 135 4.42 4.04 7.36
C TRP A 135 5.63 4.78 7.94
N GLY A 136 6.84 4.61 7.37
CA GLY A 136 8.01 5.43 7.69
C GLY A 136 7.77 6.94 7.50
N TRP A 137 6.81 7.31 6.66
CA TRP A 137 6.41 8.71 6.43
C TRP A 137 5.32 9.23 7.38
N HIS A 138 5.01 8.53 8.48
CA HIS A 138 3.93 8.93 9.42
C HIS A 138 4.06 10.36 9.99
N ARG A 139 5.27 10.92 10.06
CA ARG A 139 5.49 12.33 10.48
C ARG A 139 5.15 13.36 9.41
N GLN A 140 5.06 12.94 8.14
CA GLN A 140 4.86 13.80 6.97
C GLN A 140 3.51 13.59 6.30
N VAL A 141 2.81 12.52 6.66
CA VAL A 141 1.52 12.10 6.11
C VAL A 141 0.46 12.21 7.20
N PRO A 142 -0.71 12.82 6.94
CA PRO A 142 -1.77 12.91 7.93
C PRO A 142 -2.23 11.53 8.44
N PRO A 143 -2.53 11.37 9.74
CA PRO A 143 -2.92 10.08 10.33
C PRO A 143 -4.09 9.40 9.60
N TRP A 144 -5.14 10.14 9.28
CA TRP A 144 -6.30 9.62 8.56
C TRP A 144 -5.92 9.03 7.18
N LEU A 145 -4.88 9.54 6.52
CA LEU A 145 -4.43 9.01 5.25
C LEU A 145 -3.65 7.69 5.44
N LEU A 146 -2.96 7.51 6.56
CA LEU A 146 -2.34 6.23 6.93
C LEU A 146 -3.40 5.16 7.26
N GLU A 147 -4.50 5.56 7.90
CA GLU A 147 -5.64 4.69 8.17
C GLU A 147 -6.29 4.22 6.86
N CYS A 148 -6.55 5.15 5.93
CA CYS A 148 -7.01 4.80 4.58
C CYS A 148 -6.02 3.90 3.84
N LEU A 149 -4.71 4.11 4.02
CA LEU A 149 -3.68 3.27 3.38
C LEU A 149 -3.80 1.82 3.85
N ALA A 150 -3.99 1.59 5.16
CA ALA A 150 -4.11 0.25 5.72
C ALA A 150 -5.29 -0.54 5.15
N LEU A 151 -6.37 0.14 4.75
CA LEU A 151 -7.54 -0.48 4.11
C LEU A 151 -7.24 -1.11 2.74
N GLN A 152 -6.12 -0.73 2.10
CA GLN A 152 -5.69 -1.31 0.82
C GLN A 152 -5.01 -2.68 0.97
N PHE A 153 -4.78 -3.14 2.20
CA PHE A 153 -4.09 -4.40 2.49
C PHE A 153 -5.00 -5.36 3.24
N SER A 154 -4.78 -6.66 3.13
CA SER A 154 -5.56 -7.66 3.88
C SER A 154 -5.38 -7.54 5.40
N GLU A 155 -6.30 -8.09 6.18
CA GLU A 155 -6.17 -8.12 7.66
C GLU A 155 -4.90 -8.86 8.14
N PRO A 156 -4.49 -10.00 7.57
CA PRO A 156 -3.22 -10.63 7.93
C PRO A 156 -2.00 -9.70 7.74
N VAL A 157 -1.97 -8.94 6.64
CA VAL A 157 -0.88 -7.98 6.37
C VAL A 157 -0.88 -6.84 7.37
N VAL A 158 -2.05 -6.28 7.70
CA VAL A 158 -2.16 -5.22 8.71
C VAL A 158 -1.79 -5.74 10.11
N GLY A 159 -2.16 -6.99 10.42
CA GLY A 159 -1.76 -7.67 11.65
C GLY A 159 -0.25 -7.79 11.81
N LEU A 160 0.44 -8.22 10.74
CA LEU A 160 1.92 -8.28 10.70
C LEU A 160 2.55 -6.89 10.78
N HIS A 161 2.00 -5.91 10.05
CA HIS A 161 2.47 -4.54 10.05
C HIS A 161 2.51 -3.95 11.47
N ARG A 162 1.45 -4.13 12.27
CA ARG A 162 1.37 -3.65 13.66
C ARG A 162 2.41 -4.24 14.60
N GLN A 163 2.95 -5.42 14.29
CA GLN A 163 3.93 -6.12 15.14
C GLN A 163 5.37 -5.76 14.79
N TRP A 164 5.59 -5.21 13.59
CA TRP A 164 6.93 -4.98 13.06
C TRP A 164 7.36 -3.53 13.25
N PRO A 165 8.67 -3.27 13.39
CA PRO A 165 9.17 -1.92 13.52
C PRO A 165 8.95 -1.14 12.22
N VAL A 166 8.47 0.10 12.36
CA VAL A 166 8.39 1.06 11.26
C VAL A 166 9.80 1.59 10.98
N PRO A 167 10.36 1.40 9.77
CA PRO A 167 11.67 1.94 9.44
C PRO A 167 11.62 3.44 9.17
N GLU A 168 12.80 4.07 9.19
CA GLU A 168 12.96 5.43 8.66
C GLU A 168 12.56 5.49 7.16
N PRO A 169 11.99 6.62 6.70
CA PRO A 169 11.59 6.78 5.32
C PRO A 169 12.79 6.71 4.38
N ASP A 170 12.63 5.99 3.27
CA ASP A 170 13.63 5.87 2.20
C ASP A 170 13.08 6.48 0.89
N PRO A 171 13.33 7.78 0.64
CA PRO A 171 12.80 8.48 -0.53
C PRO A 171 13.24 7.86 -1.86
N THR A 172 14.48 7.36 -1.92
CA THR A 172 15.05 6.75 -3.12
C THR A 172 14.31 5.46 -3.46
N LEU A 173 14.17 4.57 -2.48
CA LEU A 173 13.44 3.31 -2.65
C LEU A 173 11.98 3.57 -3.03
N PHE A 174 11.31 4.52 -2.36
CA PHE A 174 9.94 4.88 -2.68
C PHE A 174 9.79 5.42 -4.10
N PHE A 175 10.62 6.39 -4.50
CA PHE A 175 10.54 6.99 -5.83
C PHE A 175 10.78 5.95 -6.93
N LEU A 176 11.79 5.09 -6.77
CA LEU A 176 12.09 4.03 -7.73
C LEU A 176 10.96 3.00 -7.81
N ALA A 177 10.37 2.62 -6.68
CA ALA A 177 9.22 1.72 -6.65
C ALA A 177 8.00 2.34 -7.35
N VAL A 178 7.75 3.64 -7.17
CA VAL A 178 6.70 4.38 -7.89
C VAL A 178 6.96 4.39 -9.40
N GLN A 179 8.19 4.67 -9.84
CA GLN A 179 8.51 4.65 -11.28
C GLN A 179 8.34 3.24 -11.86
N HIS A 180 8.81 2.21 -11.15
CA HIS A 180 8.67 0.82 -11.57
C HIS A 180 7.22 0.39 -11.67
N ALA A 181 6.39 0.69 -10.67
CA ALA A 181 4.96 0.35 -10.67
C ALA A 181 4.18 1.02 -11.81
N ARG A 182 4.63 2.21 -12.27
CA ARG A 182 4.04 2.91 -13.41
C ARG A 182 4.44 2.31 -14.76
N LEU A 183 5.67 1.81 -14.87
CA LEU A 183 6.22 1.29 -16.13
C LEU A 183 5.91 -0.20 -16.35
N ASP A 184 5.83 -0.99 -15.29
CA ASP A 184 5.56 -2.43 -15.34
C ASP A 184 4.51 -2.81 -14.27
N PRO A 185 3.23 -2.41 -14.49
CA PRO A 185 2.17 -2.62 -13.52
C PRO A 185 1.92 -4.12 -13.31
N ILE A 186 1.88 -4.54 -12.04
CA ILE A 186 1.50 -5.90 -11.68
C ILE A 186 -0.02 -5.98 -11.84
N HIS A 187 -0.49 -6.72 -12.84
CA HIS A 187 -1.91 -7.07 -12.91
C HIS A 187 -2.23 -7.97 -11.70
N ARG A 188 -3.06 -7.46 -10.78
CA ARG A 188 -3.69 -8.25 -9.71
C ARG A 188 -5.01 -8.80 -10.20
#